data_AF-A0A7W0DAY3-F1
#
_entry.id   AF-A0A7W0DAY3-F1
#
_cell.length_a   1.000
_cell.length_b   1.000
_cell.length_c   1.000
_cell.angle_alpha   90.00
_cell.angle_beta   90.00
_cell.angle_gamma   90.00
#
_symmetry.space_group_name_H-M   'P 1'
#
loop_
_entity.id
_entity.type
_entity.pdbx_description
1 polymer ?
#
loop_
_entity_poly.entity_id
_entity_poly.type
_entity_poly.pdbx_seq_one_letter_code
_entity_poly.pdbx_strand_id
1 'polypeptide(L)'
;MMKYGAEHVEHKFTLSFVESEVRGQWRDLYLSIQLEDGESFPEDLIDPSILVICNLEGDIVQIVLHDEGCDCEFQFTYAEKAQIENFVQEHVNV
;
A
#
# COMPACT_ATOMS: atom_id res chain seq x y z
N MET A 1 -5.80 -5.12 6.90
CA MET A 1 -6.05 -3.68 7.11
C MET A 1 -7.09 -3.51 8.20
N MET A 2 -7.03 -2.42 8.97
CA MET A 2 -7.90 -2.23 10.14
C MET A 2 -8.43 -0.81 10.25
N LYS A 3 -9.65 -0.70 10.75
CA LYS A 3 -10.28 0.55 11.21
C LYS A 3 -10.02 0.71 12.71
N TYR A 4 -9.83 1.94 13.19
CA TYR A 4 -9.53 2.19 14.60
C TYR A 4 -10.64 1.64 15.51
N GLY A 5 -10.32 0.63 16.32
CA GLY A 5 -11.26 -0.02 17.25
C GLY A 5 -11.93 -1.32 16.75
N ALA A 6 -11.57 -1.83 15.56
CA ALA A 6 -12.05 -3.11 15.05
C ALA A 6 -11.10 -4.29 15.34
N GLU A 7 -11.60 -5.52 15.23
CA GLU A 7 -10.77 -6.73 15.36
C GLU A 7 -9.67 -6.76 14.30
N HIS A 8 -8.52 -7.32 14.70
CA HIS A 8 -7.36 -7.42 13.82
C HIS A 8 -7.63 -8.45 12.71
N VAL A 9 -7.98 -7.99 11.50
CA VAL A 9 -8.09 -8.86 10.31
C VAL A 9 -6.90 -8.60 9.38
N GLU A 10 -5.98 -9.55 9.36
CA GLU A 10 -4.91 -9.62 8.37
C GLU A 10 -5.49 -10.17 7.08
N HIS A 11 -5.34 -9.43 5.98
CA HIS A 11 -5.84 -9.86 4.68
C HIS A 11 -4.68 -10.35 3.85
N LYS A 12 -4.91 -11.42 3.07
CA LYS A 12 -3.91 -11.85 2.09
C LYS A 12 -4.18 -11.19 0.76
N PHE A 13 -3.19 -10.44 0.28
CA PHE A 13 -3.25 -9.78 -1.01
C PHE A 13 -1.93 -9.91 -1.76
N THR A 14 -2.03 -9.73 -3.06
CA THR A 14 -0.91 -9.53 -3.98
C THR A 14 -0.79 -8.06 -4.34
N LEU A 15 0.45 -7.64 -4.59
CA LEU A 15 0.79 -6.29 -4.99
C LEU A 15 1.19 -6.29 -6.46
N SER A 16 0.84 -5.24 -7.17
CA SER A 16 1.32 -5.00 -8.53
C SER A 16 1.74 -3.55 -8.68
N PHE A 17 2.88 -3.34 -9.32
CA PHE A 17 3.37 -2.01 -9.64
C PHE A 17 2.54 -1.41 -10.78
N VAL A 18 2.01 -0.21 -10.56
CA VAL A 18 1.22 0.52 -11.56
C VAL A 18 2.11 1.54 -12.25
N GLU A 19 2.64 2.49 -11.48
CA GLU A 19 3.48 3.56 -12.01
C GLU A 19 4.36 4.20 -10.93
N SER A 20 5.28 5.06 -11.36
CA SER A 20 6.12 5.87 -10.48
C SER A 20 6.27 7.29 -11.01
N GLU A 21 6.20 8.27 -10.13
CA GLU A 21 6.41 9.68 -10.44
C GLU A 21 7.55 10.26 -9.59
N VAL A 22 8.44 11.03 -10.19
CA VAL A 22 9.47 11.78 -9.45
C VAL A 22 9.01 13.20 -9.22
N ARG A 23 8.92 13.60 -7.96
CA ARG A 23 8.46 14.92 -7.51
C ARG A 23 9.50 15.58 -6.61
N GLY A 24 10.46 16.26 -7.22
CA GLY A 24 11.55 16.93 -6.52
C GLY A 24 12.49 15.93 -5.85
N GLN A 25 12.54 15.92 -4.52
CA GLN A 25 13.36 14.98 -3.75
C GLN A 25 12.66 13.65 -3.44
N TRP A 26 11.40 13.51 -3.87
CA TRP A 26 10.57 12.34 -3.59
C TRP A 26 10.28 11.56 -4.87
N ARG A 27 10.07 10.25 -4.71
CA ARG A 27 9.54 9.35 -5.73
C ARG A 27 8.27 8.71 -5.17
N ASP A 28 7.16 9.00 -5.81
CA ASP A 28 5.86 8.45 -5.50
C ASP A 28 5.69 7.16 -6.32
N LEU A 29 5.36 6.05 -5.67
CA LEU A 29 5.13 4.74 -6.28
C LEU A 29 3.67 4.36 -6.07
N TYR A 30 2.96 4.09 -7.15
CA TYR A 30 1.57 3.68 -7.12
C TYR A 30 1.49 2.17 -7.30
N LEU A 31 0.91 1.49 -6.32
CA LEU A 31 0.71 0.05 -6.32
C LEU A 31 -0.78 -0.26 -6.27
N SER A 32 -1.20 -1.27 -7.01
CA SER A 32 -2.55 -1.83 -6.92
C SER A 32 -2.57 -3.02 -5.97
N ILE A 33 -3.66 -3.17 -5.21
CA ILE A 33 -3.89 -4.30 -4.31
C ILE A 33 -4.89 -5.24 -4.95
N GLN A 34 -4.57 -6.54 -4.97
CA GLN A 34 -5.52 -7.58 -5.37
C GLN A 34 -5.59 -8.64 -4.27
N LEU A 35 -6.77 -8.80 -3.67
CA LEU A 35 -7.02 -9.86 -2.70
C LEU A 35 -6.91 -11.24 -3.33
N GLU A 36 -6.46 -12.22 -2.55
CA GLU A 36 -6.49 -13.63 -2.97
C GLU A 36 -7.94 -14.15 -3.08
N ASP A 37 -8.14 -15.21 -3.87
CA ASP A 37 -9.44 -15.86 -4.03
C ASP A 37 -10.04 -16.26 -2.67
N GLY A 38 -11.23 -15.76 -2.38
CA GLY A 38 -11.97 -16.02 -1.15
C GLY A 38 -11.81 -14.97 -0.05
N GLU A 39 -10.92 -13.99 -0.24
CA GLU A 39 -10.83 -12.82 0.63
C GLU A 39 -11.70 -11.69 0.08
N SER A 40 -12.30 -10.90 0.96
CA SER A 40 -13.08 -9.71 0.62
C SER A 40 -12.55 -8.51 1.39
N PHE A 41 -12.49 -7.35 0.73
CA PHE A 41 -12.14 -6.12 1.42
C PHE A 41 -13.21 -5.80 2.48
N PRO A 42 -12.86 -5.02 3.52
CA PRO A 42 -13.86 -4.42 4.40
C PRO A 42 -14.93 -3.72 3.57
N GLU A 43 -16.20 -3.76 3.98
CA GLU A 43 -17.33 -3.22 3.18
C GLU A 43 -17.17 -1.72 2.83
N ASP A 44 -16.42 -0.98 3.65
CA ASP A 44 -16.13 0.44 3.45
C ASP A 44 -14.91 0.71 2.54
N LEU A 45 -14.30 -0.32 1.95
CA LEU A 45 -13.09 -0.21 1.11
C LEU A 45 -13.42 -0.74 -0.30
N ILE A 46 -13.62 0.19 -1.23
CA ILE A 46 -14.26 -0.08 -2.53
C ILE A 46 -13.22 -0.31 -3.64
N ASP A 47 -12.22 0.58 -3.73
CA ASP A 47 -11.17 0.55 -4.74
C ASP A 47 -9.81 0.90 -4.12
N PRO A 48 -9.20 -0.03 -3.38
CA PRO A 48 -8.00 0.25 -2.63
C PRO A 48 -6.73 0.25 -3.48
N SER A 49 -5.89 1.26 -3.25
CA SER A 49 -4.58 1.40 -3.85
C SER A 49 -3.56 1.87 -2.83
N ILE A 50 -2.27 1.71 -3.13
CA ILE A 50 -1.18 2.09 -2.24
C ILE A 50 -0.35 3.18 -2.89
N LEU A 51 -0.13 4.25 -2.16
CA LEU A 51 0.91 5.23 -2.46
C LEU A 51 2.08 5.00 -1.52
N VAL A 52 3.23 4.65 -2.08
CA VAL A 52 4.49 4.58 -1.35
C VAL A 52 5.35 5.76 -1.76
N ILE A 53 5.77 6.57 -0.79
CA ILE A 53 6.64 7.72 -1.00
C ILE A 53 8.03 7.33 -0.56
N CYS A 54 8.99 7.37 -1.49
CA CYS A 54 10.40 7.14 -1.22
C CYS A 54 11.22 8.42 -1.46
N ASN A 55 12.41 8.49 -0.88
CA ASN A 55 13.43 9.43 -1.34
C ASN A 55 14.07 8.93 -2.66
N LEU A 56 14.95 9.74 -3.25
CA LEU A 56 15.66 9.34 -4.48
C LEU A 56 16.68 8.20 -4.27
N GLU A 57 17.03 7.89 -3.03
CA GLU A 57 17.92 6.80 -2.62
C GLU A 57 17.15 5.49 -2.40
N GLY A 58 15.82 5.49 -2.56
CA GLY A 58 14.95 4.33 -2.39
C GLY A 58 14.47 4.08 -0.96
N ASP A 59 14.85 4.91 0.02
CA ASP A 59 14.34 4.79 1.39
C ASP A 59 12.86 5.19 1.43
N ILE A 60 12.04 4.29 1.97
CA ILE A 60 10.61 4.51 2.16
C ILE A 60 10.42 5.54 3.27
N VAL A 61 9.75 6.65 2.93
CA VAL A 61 9.39 7.73 3.84
C VAL A 61 8.00 7.49 4.42
N GLN A 62 7.07 7.05 3.57
CA GLN A 62 5.67 6.87 3.96
C GLN A 62 4.98 5.84 3.08
N ILE A 63 4.06 5.08 3.67
CA ILE A 63 3.14 4.16 2.99
C ILE A 63 1.72 4.61 3.34
N VAL A 64 0.92 4.85 2.31
CA VAL A 64 -0.44 5.37 2.42
C VAL A 64 -1.39 4.42 1.72
N LEU A 65 -2.50 4.08 2.39
CA LEU A 65 -3.61 3.38 1.78
C LEU A 65 -4.60 4.42 1.24
N HIS A 66 -4.86 4.36 -0.05
CA HIS A 66 -5.93 5.10 -0.69
C HIS A 66 -7.13 4.19 -0.93
N ASP A 67 -8.32 4.79 -0.91
CA ASP A 67 -9.56 4.21 -1.41
C ASP A 67 -10.19 5.19 -2.38
N GLU A 68 -10.60 4.71 -3.56
CA GLU A 68 -11.12 5.55 -4.66
C GLU A 68 -10.17 6.72 -5.03
N GLY A 69 -8.86 6.50 -4.87
CA GLY A 69 -7.81 7.50 -5.14
C GLY A 69 -7.66 8.60 -4.08
N CYS A 70 -8.27 8.46 -2.91
CA CYS A 70 -8.16 9.40 -1.78
C CYS A 70 -7.62 8.71 -0.52
N ASP A 71 -6.96 9.47 0.36
CA ASP A 71 -6.60 9.00 1.70
C ASP A 71 -7.82 8.47 2.44
N CYS A 72 -7.69 7.29 3.05
CA CYS A 72 -8.76 6.66 3.81
C CYS A 72 -8.40 6.50 5.30
N GLU A 73 -9.39 6.16 6.13
CA GLU A 73 -9.19 5.94 7.57
C GLU A 73 -8.53 4.59 7.91
N PHE A 74 -8.40 3.72 6.92
CA PHE A 74 -7.83 2.39 7.10
C PHE A 74 -6.31 2.46 7.18
N GLN A 75 -5.75 1.60 8.01
CA GLN A 75 -4.31 1.43 8.11
C GLN A 75 -3.91 -0.02 7.84
N PHE A 76 -2.76 -0.17 7.19
CA PHE A 76 -2.08 -1.45 7.07
C PHE A 76 -1.62 -1.95 8.44
N THR A 77 -1.71 -3.26 8.62
CA THR A 77 -1.07 -3.93 9.77
C THR A 77 0.44 -3.87 9.63
N TYR A 78 1.15 -4.22 10.71
CA TYR A 78 2.61 -4.33 10.65
C TYR A 78 3.08 -5.37 9.61
N ALA A 79 2.41 -6.51 9.51
CA ALA A 79 2.75 -7.56 8.55
C ALA A 79 2.50 -7.11 7.10
N GLU A 80 1.38 -6.43 6.86
CA GLU A 80 1.03 -5.90 5.53
C GLU A 80 2.02 -4.82 5.09
N LYS A 81 2.44 -3.93 6.01
CA LYS A 81 3.51 -2.95 5.73
C LYS A 81 4.81 -3.64 5.36
N ALA A 82 5.23 -4.64 6.14
CA ALA A 82 6.45 -5.39 5.85
C ALA A 82 6.40 -6.07 4.45
N GLN A 83 5.24 -6.58 4.04
CA GLN A 83 5.04 -7.11 2.69
C GLN A 83 5.23 -6.04 1.61
N ILE A 84 4.67 -4.85 1.81
CA ILE A 84 4.81 -3.72 0.88
C ILE A 84 6.27 -3.25 0.80
N GLU A 85 6.95 -3.14 1.95
CA GLU A 85 8.36 -2.75 2.03
C GLU A 85 9.25 -3.72 1.24
N ASN A 86 9.06 -5.03 1.44
CA ASN A 86 9.79 -6.05 0.69
C ASN A 86 9.51 -5.96 -0.82
N PHE A 87 8.24 -5.80 -1.21
CA PHE A 87 7.86 -5.67 -2.62
C PHE A 87 8.53 -4.47 -3.29
N VAL A 88 8.53 -3.32 -2.61
CA VAL A 88 9.17 -2.09 -3.09
C VAL A 88 10.67 -2.27 -3.21
N GLN A 89 11.34 -2.90 -2.23
CA GLN A 89 12.78 -3.17 -2.32
C GLN A 89 13.16 -4.09 -3.49
N GLU A 90 12.32 -5.07 -3.83
CA GLU A 90 12.57 -5.98 -4.96
C GLU A 90 12.35 -5.32 -6.34
N HIS A 91 11.40 -4.37 -6.43
CA HIS A 91 11.00 -3.76 -7.71
C HIS A 91 11.61 -2.39 -7.97
N VAL A 92 11.93 -1.64 -6.91
CA VAL A 92 12.63 -0.36 -6.99
C VAL A 92 14.11 -0.63 -6.80
N ASN A 93 14.74 -1.17 -7.84
CA ASN A 93 16.20 -1.13 -7.94
C ASN A 93 16.62 0.34 -8.04
N VAL A 94 17.32 0.82 -7.02
CA VAL A 94 18.06 2.09 -7.02
C VAL A 94 19.43 1.88 -7.65
#